data_AF-A0A165DNH2-F1
#
_entry.id   AF-A0A165DNH2-F1
#
_cell.length_a   1.000
_cell.length_b   1.000
_cell.length_c   1.000
_cell.angle_alpha   90.00
_cell.angle_beta   90.00
_cell.angle_gamma   90.00
#
_symmetry.space_group_name_H-M   'P 1'
#
loop_
_entity.id
_entity.type
_entity.pdbx_description
1 polymer ?
#
loop_
_entity_poly.entity_id
_entity_poly.type
_entity_poly.pdbx_seq_one_letter_code
_entity_poly.pdbx_strand_id
1 'polypeptide(L)'
;MTRADSGSLKYLNFPLPQLDFLSITGSPFEDTVRFSPSAGQFPVLRKLSLSLVMVPWGSSIFTTLVSLELFGVRMLQNASAHSLFLDMLEHCNDLQRLELDGVLPTEHGGLQDLTRVVRVPNLQKLLIHDVPPYIPWLLEHLSLRSSTLVNIHFRGSNDHPFEFPYVSRLFPHQVRENLAAFSQARFLAVLAEHKDELLIISDLNRDVCDEFEASLAFSMEVDEDVDLSLYMPALLQDIASLFTSDLLHLKIGGITSGMVVDHWKSVLNHFPSLEMLDITVNDEPRDLFRALLNCCFHLRRAIMRRVFMLTEDVQALLAYLSSRAGLGNKLEHLRIETCLQPLDEDARRIIASYVNFPVEFEVYDGDDTS
;
A
#
# COMPACT_ATOMS: atom_id res chain seq x y z
N MET A 1 16.56 25.87 9.27
CA MET A 1 16.79 24.74 8.34
C MET A 1 18.09 25.02 7.61
N THR A 2 19.16 24.31 7.94
CA THR A 2 20.48 24.53 7.32
C THR A 2 20.69 23.41 6.31
N ARG A 3 20.66 23.73 5.02
CA ARG A 3 20.94 22.77 3.93
C ARG A 3 22.40 22.94 3.53
N ALA A 4 23.18 21.86 3.56
CA ALA A 4 24.59 21.88 3.17
C ALA A 4 24.76 21.16 1.82
N ASP A 5 25.41 21.81 0.84
CA ASP A 5 25.71 21.22 -0.46
C ASP A 5 26.85 20.19 -0.38
N SER A 6 26.88 19.22 -1.30
CA SER A 6 27.77 18.05 -1.32
C SER A 6 29.27 18.38 -1.12
N GLY A 7 29.77 19.45 -1.73
CA GLY A 7 31.16 19.91 -1.59
C GLY A 7 31.51 20.45 -0.19
N SER A 8 30.50 20.83 0.60
CA SER A 8 30.64 21.45 1.92
C SER A 8 30.81 20.43 3.06
N LEU A 9 30.51 19.16 2.81
CA LEU A 9 30.41 18.13 3.84
C LEU A 9 31.78 17.73 4.42
N LYS A 10 32.86 17.90 3.65
CA LYS A 10 34.25 17.76 4.16
C LYS A 10 34.56 18.76 5.28
N TYR A 11 33.75 19.81 5.44
CA TYR A 11 33.97 20.88 6.41
C TYR A 11 33.09 20.77 7.67
N LEU A 12 32.15 19.82 7.75
CA LEU A 12 31.41 19.54 8.98
C LEU A 12 32.28 18.76 9.98
N ASN A 13 33.43 19.32 10.38
CA ASN A 13 34.32 18.76 11.41
C ASN A 13 34.25 19.53 12.72
N PHE A 14 33.28 20.43 12.86
CA PHE A 14 33.05 21.19 14.09
C PHE A 14 31.81 20.66 14.83
N PRO A 15 31.79 20.71 16.17
CA PRO A 15 30.61 20.34 16.96
C PRO A 15 29.43 21.27 16.66
N LEU A 16 28.24 20.70 16.53
CA LEU A 16 26.98 21.44 16.43
C LEU A 16 26.04 20.99 17.55
N PRO A 17 26.22 21.48 18.79
CA PRO A 17 25.56 20.93 19.98
C PRO A 17 24.06 21.18 20.06
N GLN A 18 23.52 22.05 19.22
CA GLN A 18 22.09 22.42 19.17
C GLN A 18 21.39 21.89 17.91
N LEU A 19 22.09 21.13 17.06
CA LEU A 19 21.54 20.62 15.80
C LEU A 19 20.65 19.40 16.07
N ASP A 20 19.35 19.58 15.91
CA ASP A 20 18.31 18.56 16.13
C ASP A 20 17.87 17.85 14.83
N PHE A 21 18.04 18.53 13.69
CA PHE A 21 17.77 18.03 12.34
C PHE A 21 18.97 18.22 11.43
N LEU A 22 19.38 17.17 10.74
CA LEU A 22 20.44 17.18 9.74
C LEU A 22 19.97 16.46 8.48
N SER A 23 20.05 17.15 7.35
CA SER A 23 19.80 16.58 6.03
C SER A 23 21.05 16.72 5.17
N ILE A 24 21.47 15.62 4.57
CA ILE A 24 22.65 15.54 3.73
C ILE A 24 22.26 14.84 2.43
N THR A 25 22.52 15.51 1.30
CA THR A 25 22.28 14.97 -0.03
C THR A 25 23.59 14.97 -0.81
N GLY A 26 24.04 13.80 -1.22
CA GLY A 26 25.13 13.61 -2.16
C GLY A 26 24.67 13.71 -3.61
N SER A 27 25.62 13.66 -4.53
CA SER A 27 25.36 13.58 -5.97
C SER A 27 25.47 12.13 -6.44
N PRO A 28 24.59 11.65 -7.34
CA PRO A 28 24.72 10.31 -7.91
C PRO A 28 25.90 10.20 -8.90
N PHE A 29 26.44 11.34 -9.36
CA PHE A 29 27.46 11.43 -10.42
C PHE A 29 28.87 11.72 -9.91
N GLU A 30 29.03 12.05 -8.62
CA GLU A 30 30.33 12.40 -8.02
C GLU A 30 30.81 11.29 -7.07
N ASP A 31 32.09 11.37 -6.66
CA ASP A 31 32.64 10.53 -5.61
C ASP A 31 31.70 10.55 -4.40
N THR A 32 31.18 9.39 -4.02
CA THR A 32 30.13 9.29 -3.00
C THR A 32 30.58 9.98 -1.72
N VAL A 33 29.78 10.91 -1.22
CA VAL A 33 30.17 11.67 -0.04
C VAL A 33 30.14 10.75 1.18
N ARG A 34 31.27 10.64 1.87
CA ARG A 34 31.38 9.91 3.12
C ARG A 34 30.94 10.78 4.28
N PHE A 35 29.82 10.44 4.90
CA PHE A 35 29.36 11.04 6.14
C PHE A 35 29.90 10.20 7.31
N SER A 36 30.88 10.73 8.05
CA SER A 36 31.51 10.03 9.18
C SER A 36 31.69 11.00 10.35
N PRO A 37 30.60 11.36 11.04
CA PRO A 37 30.65 12.30 12.15
C PRO A 37 31.47 11.73 13.32
N SER A 38 32.16 12.61 14.04
CA SER A 38 32.85 12.22 15.27
C SER A 38 31.85 11.89 16.38
N ALA A 39 32.22 11.00 17.30
CA ALA A 39 31.37 10.68 18.45
C ALA A 39 31.03 11.95 19.25
N GLY A 40 29.73 12.15 19.52
CA GLY A 40 29.25 13.34 20.24
C GLY A 40 29.25 14.65 19.44
N GLN A 41 29.48 14.62 18.11
CA GLN A 41 29.47 15.83 17.29
C GLN A 41 28.08 16.51 17.23
N PHE A 42 27.01 15.70 17.25
CA PHE A 42 25.62 16.14 17.19
C PHE A 42 24.82 15.52 18.36
N PRO A 43 25.06 15.96 19.61
CA PRO A 43 24.54 15.31 20.82
C PRO A 43 23.01 15.39 20.99
N VAL A 44 22.35 16.33 20.32
CA VAL A 44 20.89 16.52 20.39
C VAL A 44 20.18 16.16 19.08
N LEU A 45 20.87 15.47 18.16
CA LEU A 45 20.29 15.12 16.87
C LEU A 45 19.16 14.10 17.06
N ARG A 46 17.98 14.44 16.55
CA ARG A 46 16.76 13.62 16.61
C ARG A 46 16.30 13.20 15.22
N LYS A 47 16.66 13.95 14.18
CA LYS A 47 16.20 13.69 12.81
C LYS A 47 17.39 13.70 11.86
N LEU A 48 17.51 12.64 11.08
CA LEU A 48 18.60 12.46 10.14
C LEU A 48 18.03 12.00 8.79
N SER A 49 18.31 12.77 7.74
CA SER A 49 17.92 12.47 6.37
C SER A 49 19.17 12.39 5.50
N LEU A 50 19.45 11.22 4.95
CA LEU A 50 20.68 10.93 4.22
C LEU A 50 20.32 10.44 2.83
N SER A 51 20.76 11.16 1.81
CA SER A 51 20.51 10.79 0.41
C SER A 51 21.82 10.68 -0.35
N LEU A 52 22.06 9.57 -1.04
CA LEU A 52 23.22 9.34 -1.92
C LEU A 52 24.57 9.57 -1.22
N VAL A 53 24.66 9.13 0.04
CA VAL A 53 25.87 9.22 0.87
C VAL A 53 26.34 7.84 1.34
N MET A 54 27.62 7.74 1.69
CA MET A 54 28.17 6.59 2.42
C MET A 54 28.20 6.89 3.91
N VAL A 55 27.68 5.96 4.72
CA VAL A 55 27.57 6.13 6.17
C VAL A 55 28.11 4.89 6.88
N PRO A 56 28.95 5.02 7.92
CA PRO A 56 29.31 3.89 8.76
C PRO A 56 28.15 3.55 9.68
N TRP A 57 27.50 2.40 9.48
CA TRP A 57 26.36 1.94 10.29
C TRP A 57 26.65 1.82 11.79
N GLY A 58 27.91 1.58 12.18
CA GLY A 58 28.35 1.60 13.57
C GLY A 58 28.50 2.99 14.20
N SER A 59 28.02 4.06 13.54
CA SER A 59 28.10 5.42 14.07
C SER A 59 27.18 5.60 15.29
N SER A 60 27.69 6.22 16.35
CA SER A 60 26.89 6.55 17.54
C SER A 60 25.76 7.54 17.29
N ILE A 61 25.75 8.22 16.12
CA ILE A 61 24.73 9.21 15.74
C ILE A 61 23.31 8.62 15.66
N PHE A 62 23.19 7.31 15.43
CA PHE A 62 21.90 6.65 15.26
C PHE A 62 21.15 6.42 16.58
N THR A 63 21.88 6.41 17.72
CA THR A 63 21.33 5.97 19.02
C THR A 63 20.26 6.90 19.58
N THR A 64 20.24 8.17 19.20
CA THR A 64 19.31 9.20 19.72
C THR A 64 18.21 9.59 18.74
N LEU A 65 18.17 8.95 17.56
CA LEU A 65 17.26 9.34 16.49
C LEU A 65 15.82 8.94 16.77
N VAL A 66 14.92 9.82 16.34
CA VAL A 66 13.46 9.64 16.29
C VAL A 66 12.99 9.47 14.85
N SER A 67 13.66 10.14 13.91
CA SER A 67 13.35 10.05 12.48
C SER A 67 14.63 9.75 11.72
N LEU A 68 14.60 8.68 10.93
CA LEU A 68 15.69 8.29 10.04
C LEU A 68 15.13 8.11 8.63
N GLU A 69 15.67 8.86 7.68
CA GLU A 69 15.34 8.76 6.26
C GLU A 69 16.62 8.47 5.48
N LEU A 70 16.61 7.41 4.68
CA LEU A 70 17.76 6.93 3.94
C LEU A 70 17.39 6.77 2.47
N PHE A 71 17.99 7.52 1.56
CA PHE A 71 17.68 7.51 0.12
C PHE A 71 18.90 7.16 -0.71
N GLY A 72 18.90 6.02 -1.41
CA GLY A 72 20.01 5.58 -2.26
C GLY A 72 21.36 5.53 -1.52
N VAL A 73 21.33 5.28 -0.21
CA VAL A 73 22.51 5.16 0.63
C VAL A 73 23.27 3.89 0.23
N ARG A 74 24.50 4.07 -0.24
CA ARG A 74 25.35 2.95 -0.62
C ARG A 74 25.98 2.35 0.63
N MET A 75 25.68 1.09 0.90
CA MET A 75 26.43 0.33 1.89
C MET A 75 27.85 0.12 1.34
N LEU A 76 28.87 0.27 2.20
CA LEU A 76 30.20 -0.23 1.86
C LEU A 76 30.01 -1.71 1.51
N GLN A 77 30.41 -2.13 0.31
CA GLN A 77 30.20 -3.50 -0.17
C GLN A 77 31.05 -4.49 0.64
N ASN A 78 30.57 -4.83 1.82
CA ASN A 78 31.13 -5.86 2.68
C ASN A 78 30.03 -6.86 3.02
N ALA A 79 30.39 -8.14 3.11
CA ALA A 79 29.45 -9.22 3.42
C ALA A 79 28.70 -9.02 4.76
N SER A 80 29.18 -8.12 5.61
CA SER A 80 28.59 -7.72 6.89
C SER A 80 27.61 -6.55 6.80
N ALA A 81 27.29 -6.04 5.60
CA ALA A 81 26.43 -4.87 5.45
C ALA A 81 25.04 -5.06 6.09
N HIS A 82 24.48 -6.26 5.96
CA HIS A 82 23.20 -6.64 6.55
C HIS A 82 23.22 -6.59 8.07
N SER A 83 24.20 -7.27 8.68
CA SER A 83 24.30 -7.35 10.15
C SER A 83 24.55 -5.97 10.74
N LEU A 84 25.38 -5.15 10.09
CA LEU A 84 25.64 -3.79 10.53
C LEU A 84 24.41 -2.88 10.40
N PHE A 85 23.59 -3.05 9.36
CA PHE A 85 22.33 -2.33 9.23
C PHE A 85 21.34 -2.72 10.34
N LEU A 86 21.19 -4.02 10.61
CA LEU A 86 20.38 -4.53 11.71
C LEU A 86 20.90 -4.08 13.09
N ASP A 87 22.22 -4.09 13.28
CA ASP A 87 22.87 -3.53 14.48
C ASP A 87 22.48 -2.07 14.65
N MET A 88 22.58 -1.27 13.59
CA MET A 88 22.22 0.15 13.63
C MET A 88 20.77 0.33 14.08
N LEU A 89 19.83 -0.40 13.48
CA LEU A 89 18.41 -0.33 13.86
C LEU A 89 18.18 -0.74 15.32
N GLU A 90 18.88 -1.76 15.81
CA GLU A 90 18.77 -2.21 17.21
C GLU A 90 19.23 -1.15 18.22
N HIS A 91 20.17 -0.29 17.82
CA HIS A 91 20.62 0.82 18.65
C HIS A 91 19.66 2.03 18.60
N CYS A 92 18.72 2.09 17.64
CA CYS A 92 17.78 3.19 17.47
C CYS A 92 16.52 3.04 18.35
N ASN A 93 16.69 2.95 19.67
CA ASN A 93 15.59 2.66 20.61
C ASN A 93 14.47 3.72 20.61
N ASP A 94 14.80 4.97 20.29
CA ASP A 94 13.87 6.11 20.25
C ASP A 94 13.18 6.31 18.89
N LEU A 95 13.50 5.47 17.90
CA LEU A 95 13.06 5.64 16.52
C LEU A 95 11.55 5.50 16.41
N GLN A 96 10.90 6.53 15.87
CA GLN A 96 9.45 6.59 15.63
C GLN A 96 9.11 6.55 14.15
N ARG A 97 9.98 7.10 13.29
CA ARG A 97 9.81 7.09 11.82
C ARG A 97 11.06 6.53 11.15
N LEU A 98 10.89 5.53 10.31
CA LEU A 98 11.92 4.96 9.45
C LEU A 98 11.45 5.03 8.00
N GLU A 99 12.26 5.63 7.14
CA GLU A 99 11.99 5.75 5.69
C GLU A 99 13.19 5.25 4.90
N LEU A 100 12.94 4.25 4.04
CA LEU A 100 13.96 3.49 3.32
C LEU A 100 13.74 3.57 1.83
N ASP A 101 14.63 4.33 1.21
CA ASP A 101 14.69 4.86 -0.13
C ASP A 101 15.52 4.12 -1.21
N GLY A 102 15.29 2.85 -1.56
CA GLY A 102 16.22 2.08 -2.42
C GLY A 102 17.57 1.85 -1.72
N VAL A 103 17.48 1.36 -0.48
CA VAL A 103 18.61 1.19 0.44
C VAL A 103 18.72 -0.24 0.96
N LEU A 104 17.71 -1.07 0.70
CA LEU A 104 17.74 -2.46 1.09
C LEU A 104 18.83 -3.20 0.30
N PRO A 105 19.58 -4.08 0.96
CA PRO A 105 20.73 -4.69 0.34
C PRO A 105 20.30 -5.79 -0.65
N THR A 106 20.98 -5.81 -1.81
CA THR A 106 20.55 -6.59 -2.98
C THR A 106 21.01 -8.04 -2.97
N GLU A 107 22.12 -8.34 -2.29
CA GLU A 107 22.70 -9.68 -2.24
C GLU A 107 22.23 -10.37 -0.97
N HIS A 108 21.53 -11.51 -1.08
CA HIS A 108 21.27 -12.37 0.06
C HIS A 108 22.60 -13.00 0.51
N GLY A 109 23.42 -12.24 1.24
CA GLY A 109 24.68 -12.68 1.83
C GLY A 109 24.44 -14.01 2.53
N GLY A 110 25.04 -15.07 1.99
CA GLY A 110 24.51 -16.42 2.13
C GLY A 110 24.21 -16.83 3.56
N LEU A 111 22.97 -17.30 3.82
CA LEU A 111 22.48 -18.05 4.99
C LEU A 111 22.84 -17.52 6.39
N GLN A 112 23.51 -16.38 6.54
CA GLN A 112 23.98 -15.92 7.84
C GLN A 112 22.82 -15.27 8.60
N ASP A 113 22.36 -16.03 9.58
CA ASP A 113 21.42 -15.67 10.65
C ASP A 113 20.07 -15.11 10.20
N LEU A 114 19.36 -15.91 9.41
CA LEU A 114 17.94 -15.72 9.07
C LEU A 114 17.01 -15.67 10.31
N THR A 115 17.54 -15.84 11.52
CA THR A 115 16.75 -15.91 12.77
C THR A 115 16.83 -14.66 13.62
N ARG A 116 17.74 -13.73 13.31
CA ARG A 116 17.89 -12.49 14.08
C ARG A 116 16.65 -11.61 13.92
N VAL A 117 16.05 -11.17 15.01
CA VAL A 117 14.95 -10.19 14.98
C VAL A 117 15.34 -8.98 15.79
N VAL A 118 15.32 -7.81 15.15
CA VAL A 118 15.61 -6.51 15.75
C VAL A 118 14.32 -5.90 16.32
N ARG A 119 14.43 -5.36 17.53
CA ARG A 119 13.33 -4.64 18.18
C ARG A 119 13.48 -3.16 17.94
N VAL A 120 12.45 -2.55 17.38
CA VAL A 120 12.34 -1.10 17.18
C VAL A 120 11.11 -0.61 17.96
N PRO A 121 11.18 -0.60 19.31
CA PRO A 121 9.99 -0.58 20.14
C PRO A 121 9.14 0.67 19.91
N ASN A 122 9.72 1.83 19.64
CA ASN A 122 8.96 3.06 19.49
C ASN A 122 8.53 3.35 18.04
N LEU A 123 8.73 2.41 17.10
CA LEU A 123 8.45 2.64 15.69
C LEU A 123 6.94 2.77 15.44
N GLN A 124 6.54 3.95 15.01
CA GLN A 124 5.16 4.31 14.68
C GLN A 124 4.92 4.24 13.17
N LYS A 125 5.91 4.61 12.35
CA LYS A 125 5.78 4.65 10.90
C LYS A 125 7.00 4.05 10.21
N LEU A 126 6.75 3.09 9.33
CA LEU A 126 7.73 2.45 8.46
C LEU A 126 7.34 2.73 7.01
N LEU A 127 8.18 3.45 6.28
CA LEU A 127 8.03 3.66 4.85
C LEU A 127 9.18 2.94 4.13
N ILE A 128 8.85 2.11 3.15
CA ILE A 128 9.82 1.39 2.34
C ILE A 128 9.50 1.68 0.89
N HIS A 129 10.45 2.20 0.13
CA HIS A 129 10.37 2.36 -1.30
C HIS A 129 11.54 1.59 -1.91
N ASP A 130 11.31 0.36 -2.34
CA ASP A 130 12.39 -0.54 -2.77
C ASP A 130 11.91 -1.62 -3.75
N VAL A 131 12.83 -2.44 -4.22
CA VAL A 131 12.58 -3.52 -5.17
C VAL A 131 11.97 -4.73 -4.41
N PRO A 132 10.86 -5.35 -4.89
CA PRO A 132 10.06 -6.29 -4.11
C PRO A 132 10.81 -7.46 -3.45
N PRO A 133 11.79 -8.12 -4.10
CA PRO A 133 12.58 -9.18 -3.47
C PRO A 133 13.33 -8.81 -2.18
N TYR A 134 13.62 -7.52 -1.94
CA TYR A 134 14.42 -7.10 -0.77
C TYR A 134 13.57 -6.72 0.45
N ILE A 135 12.31 -6.37 0.21
CA ILE A 135 11.36 -5.97 1.25
C ILE A 135 11.08 -7.09 2.28
N PRO A 136 10.76 -8.34 1.88
CA PRO A 136 10.48 -9.39 2.84
C PRO A 136 11.66 -9.66 3.78
N TRP A 137 12.91 -9.59 3.28
CA TRP A 137 14.09 -9.74 4.13
C TRP A 137 14.08 -8.77 5.31
N LEU A 138 13.82 -7.47 5.07
CA LEU A 138 13.75 -6.50 6.16
C LEU A 138 12.62 -6.85 7.13
N LEU A 139 11.44 -7.16 6.59
CA LEU A 139 10.26 -7.45 7.41
C LEU A 139 10.45 -8.72 8.26
N GLU A 140 11.21 -9.73 7.80
CA GLU A 140 11.59 -10.91 8.60
C GLU A 140 12.41 -10.55 9.83
N HIS A 141 13.24 -9.51 9.72
CA HIS A 141 14.18 -9.10 10.75
C HIS A 141 13.65 -7.99 11.67
N LEU A 142 12.40 -7.53 11.50
CA LEU A 142 11.80 -6.47 12.32
C LEU A 142 10.66 -6.99 13.21
N SER A 143 10.77 -6.74 14.51
CA SER A 143 9.66 -6.86 15.45
C SER A 143 8.86 -5.56 15.46
N LEU A 144 7.78 -5.53 14.66
CA LEU A 144 6.86 -4.40 14.57
C LEU A 144 5.75 -4.50 15.62
N ARG A 145 5.31 -3.35 16.14
CA ARG A 145 4.13 -3.30 17.00
C ARG A 145 2.88 -3.40 16.13
N SER A 146 1.81 -3.90 16.73
CA SER A 146 0.52 -4.02 16.05
C SER A 146 -0.03 -2.68 15.56
N SER A 147 0.34 -1.57 16.22
CA SER A 147 -0.05 -0.20 15.88
C SER A 147 0.91 0.52 14.91
N THR A 148 1.95 -0.14 14.41
CA THR A 148 2.90 0.48 13.47
C THR A 148 2.23 0.62 12.10
N LEU A 149 2.26 1.84 11.55
CA LEU A 149 1.84 2.13 10.19
C LEU A 149 2.93 1.69 9.21
N VAL A 150 2.59 0.87 8.22
CA VAL A 150 3.55 0.33 7.25
C VAL A 150 3.13 0.75 5.85
N ASN A 151 3.96 1.55 5.17
CA ASN A 151 3.76 2.01 3.80
C ASN A 151 4.85 1.43 2.91
N ILE A 152 4.48 0.69 1.88
CA ILE A 152 5.42 0.00 0.98
C ILE A 152 5.18 0.45 -0.46
N HIS A 153 6.12 1.19 -1.02
CA HIS A 153 6.15 1.61 -2.41
C HIS A 153 7.10 0.67 -3.19
N PHE A 154 6.64 0.04 -4.26
CA PHE A 154 7.51 -0.81 -5.07
C PHE A 154 8.17 -0.02 -6.18
N ARG A 155 9.50 -0.11 -6.26
CA ARG A 155 10.26 0.41 -7.40
C ARG A 155 10.25 -0.58 -8.55
N GLY A 156 9.76 -0.13 -9.70
CA GLY A 156 10.06 -0.76 -10.99
C GLY A 156 11.57 -0.87 -11.20
N SER A 157 12.04 -1.99 -11.76
CA SER A 157 13.44 -2.15 -12.18
C SER A 157 13.49 -2.58 -13.63
N ASN A 158 14.18 -1.80 -14.46
CA ASN A 158 14.42 -2.14 -15.87
C ASN A 158 15.23 -3.45 -16.02
N ASP A 159 16.04 -3.79 -15.01
CA ASP A 159 16.92 -4.97 -15.04
C ASP A 159 16.18 -6.27 -14.66
N HIS A 160 14.99 -6.14 -14.08
CA HIS A 160 14.17 -7.25 -13.63
C HIS A 160 12.73 -7.04 -14.12
N PRO A 161 12.39 -7.49 -15.35
CA PRO A 161 11.01 -7.43 -15.84
C PRO A 161 10.13 -8.05 -14.76
N PHE A 162 9.24 -7.23 -14.19
CA PHE A 162 8.53 -7.53 -12.97
C PHE A 162 7.72 -8.82 -13.15
N GLU A 163 8.14 -9.93 -12.52
CA GLU A 163 7.18 -10.94 -12.13
C GLU A 163 6.34 -10.29 -11.05
N PHE A 164 5.07 -10.02 -11.36
CA PHE A 164 4.14 -9.36 -10.45
C PHE A 164 4.28 -10.00 -9.06
N PRO A 165 4.78 -9.26 -8.04
CA PRO A 165 5.15 -9.88 -6.79
C PRO A 165 3.87 -10.41 -6.14
N TYR A 166 3.88 -11.69 -5.79
CA TYR A 166 2.91 -12.24 -4.86
C TYR A 166 3.04 -11.43 -3.56
N VAL A 167 2.15 -10.47 -3.34
CA VAL A 167 2.09 -9.60 -2.16
C VAL A 167 2.17 -10.41 -0.87
N SER A 168 1.59 -11.62 -0.85
CA SER A 168 1.70 -12.55 0.26
C SER A 168 3.15 -12.87 0.60
N ARG A 169 4.01 -13.07 -0.40
CA ARG A 169 5.43 -13.39 -0.18
C ARG A 169 6.22 -12.22 0.40
N LEU A 170 5.72 -10.99 0.29
CA LEU A 170 6.34 -9.83 0.91
C LEU A 170 6.18 -9.85 2.44
N PHE A 171 5.19 -10.57 2.95
CA PHE A 171 4.92 -10.67 4.37
C PHE A 171 5.27 -12.05 4.90
N PRO A 172 6.40 -12.17 5.60
CA PRO A 172 6.72 -13.35 6.38
C PRO A 172 5.61 -13.66 7.38
N HIS A 173 5.41 -14.94 7.68
CA HIS A 173 4.37 -15.39 8.60
C HIS A 173 4.36 -14.63 9.93
N GLN A 174 5.54 -14.35 10.49
CA GLN A 174 5.69 -13.63 11.76
C GLN A 174 5.14 -12.20 11.69
N VAL A 175 5.32 -11.52 10.57
CA VAL A 175 4.82 -10.15 10.37
C VAL A 175 3.30 -10.16 10.23
N ARG A 176 2.76 -11.19 9.56
CA ARG A 176 1.32 -11.39 9.43
C ARG A 176 0.63 -11.56 10.78
N GLU A 177 1.27 -12.28 11.70
CA GLU A 177 0.72 -12.49 13.05
C GLU A 177 0.82 -11.26 13.96
N ASN A 178 1.83 -10.40 13.75
CA ASN A 178 2.13 -9.29 14.65
C ASN A 178 1.43 -7.96 14.27
N LEU A 179 1.19 -7.72 12.97
CA LEU A 179 0.54 -6.47 12.54
C LEU A 179 -0.98 -6.54 12.73
N ALA A 180 -1.55 -5.55 13.44
CA ALA A 180 -3.02 -5.47 13.59
C ALA A 180 -3.70 -5.31 12.22
N ALA A 181 -3.01 -4.70 11.25
CA ALA A 181 -3.54 -4.54 9.90
C ALA A 181 -3.98 -5.86 9.25
N PHE A 182 -3.43 -7.02 9.62
CA PHE A 182 -3.85 -8.31 9.06
C PHE A 182 -4.88 -9.07 9.89
N SER A 183 -4.96 -8.77 11.19
CA SER A 183 -5.82 -9.50 12.15
C SER A 183 -7.03 -8.69 12.63
N GLN A 184 -7.06 -7.39 12.37
CA GLN A 184 -8.10 -6.49 12.86
C GLN A 184 -8.69 -5.62 11.75
N ALA A 185 -8.05 -5.53 10.58
CA ALA A 185 -8.58 -4.75 9.48
C ALA A 185 -9.97 -5.24 9.07
N ARG A 186 -10.86 -4.27 8.91
CA ARG A 186 -12.24 -4.49 8.44
C ARG A 186 -12.46 -3.83 7.08
N PHE A 187 -11.55 -2.95 6.67
CA PHE A 187 -11.56 -2.25 5.40
C PHE A 187 -10.28 -2.55 4.62
N LEU A 188 -10.45 -2.88 3.35
CA LEU A 188 -9.38 -3.05 2.38
C LEU A 188 -9.75 -2.25 1.13
N ALA A 189 -8.88 -1.39 0.64
CA ALA A 189 -8.97 -0.76 -0.67
C ALA A 189 -7.85 -1.27 -1.57
N VAL A 190 -8.16 -1.51 -2.84
CA VAL A 190 -7.21 -1.86 -3.90
C VAL A 190 -7.53 -0.97 -5.08
N LEU A 191 -6.74 0.05 -5.32
CA LEU A 191 -6.96 1.09 -6.32
C LEU A 191 -5.86 0.97 -7.37
N ALA A 192 -6.22 0.79 -8.63
CA ALA A 192 -5.30 0.90 -9.75
C ALA A 192 -5.57 2.24 -10.46
N GLU A 193 -4.70 3.22 -10.27
CA GLU A 193 -4.89 4.57 -10.82
C GLU A 193 -4.23 4.75 -12.20
N HIS A 194 -4.68 5.74 -12.96
CA HIS A 194 -4.05 6.13 -14.23
C HIS A 194 -2.64 6.67 -13.94
N LYS A 195 -1.63 6.20 -14.70
CA LYS A 195 -0.17 6.29 -14.43
C LYS A 195 0.37 5.18 -13.55
N ASP A 196 -0.24 4.00 -13.65
CA ASP A 196 0.41 2.75 -13.29
C ASP A 196 0.70 2.56 -11.80
N GLU A 197 -0.07 3.22 -10.94
CA GLU A 197 0.03 3.08 -9.49
C GLU A 197 -1.05 2.13 -8.96
N LEU A 198 -0.63 0.98 -8.40
CA LEU A 198 -1.51 0.10 -7.64
C LEU A 198 -1.40 0.42 -6.15
N LEU A 199 -2.41 1.05 -5.59
CA LEU A 199 -2.52 1.43 -4.20
C LEU A 199 -3.39 0.44 -3.41
N ILE A 200 -2.82 -0.30 -2.47
CA ILE A 200 -3.56 -1.17 -1.55
C ILE A 200 -3.55 -0.54 -0.16
N ILE A 201 -4.71 -0.27 0.43
CA ILE A 201 -4.85 0.36 1.74
C ILE A 201 -5.65 -0.54 2.66
N SER A 202 -5.20 -0.73 3.90
CA SER A 202 -5.91 -1.46 4.94
C SER A 202 -6.02 -0.59 6.20
N ASP A 203 -7.25 -0.42 6.70
CA ASP A 203 -7.52 0.41 7.87
C ASP A 203 -8.60 -0.17 8.81
N LEU A 204 -8.50 0.23 10.08
CA LEU A 204 -9.41 -0.02 11.18
C LEU A 204 -10.57 1.00 11.23
N ASN A 205 -10.40 2.21 10.68
CA ASN A 205 -11.44 3.24 10.68
C ASN A 205 -11.71 3.83 9.28
N ARG A 206 -12.99 3.96 8.94
CA ARG A 206 -13.44 4.37 7.60
C ARG A 206 -13.18 5.86 7.32
N ASP A 207 -13.12 6.18 6.03
CA ASP A 207 -13.09 7.50 5.37
C ASP A 207 -11.73 8.23 5.26
N VAL A 208 -10.63 7.60 5.63
CA VAL A 208 -9.31 8.19 5.37
C VAL A 208 -8.82 7.78 3.98
N CYS A 209 -8.98 8.67 3.00
CA CYS A 209 -8.28 8.59 1.71
C CYS A 209 -6.82 9.07 1.81
N ASP A 210 -6.38 9.55 2.99
CA ASP A 210 -4.98 9.90 3.20
C ASP A 210 -4.15 8.63 3.47
N GLU A 211 -3.38 8.22 2.46
CA GLU A 211 -2.39 7.13 2.52
C GLU A 211 -1.43 7.23 3.73
N PHE A 212 -1.33 8.42 4.32
CA PHE A 212 -0.42 8.71 5.43
C PHE A 212 -0.87 8.18 6.79
N GLU A 213 -2.16 7.84 6.96
CA GLU A 213 -2.72 7.38 8.23
C GLU A 213 -3.19 5.91 8.21
N ALA A 214 -3.13 5.25 7.05
CA ALA A 214 -3.46 3.83 6.93
C ALA A 214 -2.55 2.96 7.80
N SER A 215 -3.14 1.96 8.45
CA SER A 215 -2.38 0.96 9.24
C SER A 215 -1.41 0.17 8.35
N LEU A 216 -1.80 -0.05 7.10
CA LEU A 216 -0.97 -0.67 6.08
C LEU A 216 -1.34 -0.09 4.71
N ALA A 217 -0.37 0.46 4.00
CA ALA A 217 -0.52 0.92 2.62
C ALA A 217 0.56 0.31 1.72
N PHE A 218 0.21 0.07 0.47
CA PHE A 218 1.12 -0.35 -0.58
C PHE A 218 0.89 0.51 -1.78
N SER A 219 1.94 0.98 -2.46
CA SER A 219 1.82 1.42 -3.84
C SER A 219 2.78 0.62 -4.71
N MET A 220 2.39 0.32 -5.95
CA MET A 220 3.28 -0.26 -6.96
C MET A 220 3.31 0.68 -8.13
N GLU A 221 4.48 1.19 -8.49
CA GLU A 221 4.67 1.80 -9.80
C GLU A 221 4.88 0.68 -10.83
N VAL A 222 4.06 0.69 -11.86
CA VAL A 222 4.01 -0.31 -12.92
C VAL A 222 4.43 0.39 -14.23
N ASP A 223 4.96 -0.34 -15.21
CA ASP A 223 5.31 0.25 -16.50
C ASP A 223 4.04 0.50 -17.33
N GLU A 224 4.00 1.56 -18.15
CA GLU A 224 2.83 2.02 -18.93
C GLU A 224 2.25 0.91 -19.84
N ASP A 225 3.08 -0.08 -20.20
CA ASP A 225 2.74 -1.18 -21.09
C ASP A 225 2.14 -2.42 -20.38
N VAL A 226 2.05 -2.44 -19.04
CA VAL A 226 1.57 -3.62 -18.30
C VAL A 226 0.07 -3.56 -18.06
N ASP A 227 -0.65 -4.51 -18.65
CA ASP A 227 -2.09 -4.67 -18.41
C ASP A 227 -2.35 -5.28 -17.01
N LEU A 228 -2.56 -4.40 -16.02
CA LEU A 228 -2.88 -4.77 -14.64
C LEU A 228 -4.13 -5.64 -14.52
N SER A 229 -5.07 -5.54 -15.46
CA SER A 229 -6.33 -6.28 -15.40
C SER A 229 -6.14 -7.80 -15.45
N LEU A 230 -5.04 -8.27 -16.05
CA LEU A 230 -4.65 -9.68 -16.10
C LEU A 230 -4.15 -10.21 -14.75
N TYR A 231 -3.61 -9.33 -13.91
CA TYR A 231 -3.01 -9.68 -12.62
C TYR A 231 -3.98 -9.49 -11.45
N MET A 232 -4.96 -8.59 -11.59
CA MET A 232 -5.96 -8.28 -10.55
C MET A 232 -6.59 -9.50 -9.88
N PRO A 233 -7.03 -10.57 -10.60
CA PRO A 233 -7.61 -11.74 -9.95
C PRO A 233 -6.63 -12.46 -9.02
N ALA A 234 -5.39 -12.66 -9.46
CA ALA A 234 -4.37 -13.35 -8.69
C ALA A 234 -3.94 -12.48 -7.50
N LEU A 235 -3.74 -11.19 -7.73
CA LEU A 235 -3.43 -10.20 -6.71
C LEU A 235 -4.47 -10.16 -5.60
N LEU A 236 -5.76 -10.04 -5.93
CA LEU A 236 -6.82 -9.96 -4.94
C LEU A 236 -6.93 -11.24 -4.10
N GLN A 237 -6.74 -12.40 -4.71
CA GLN A 237 -6.70 -13.68 -3.99
C GLN A 237 -5.50 -13.75 -3.04
N ASP A 238 -4.35 -13.31 -3.52
CA ASP A 238 -3.10 -13.31 -2.77
C ASP A 238 -3.16 -12.33 -1.59
N ILE A 239 -3.72 -11.13 -1.79
CA ILE A 239 -4.02 -10.16 -0.74
C ILE A 239 -5.00 -10.75 0.26
N ALA A 240 -6.09 -11.40 -0.20
CA ALA A 240 -7.06 -11.99 0.71
C ALA A 240 -6.42 -13.00 1.67
N SER A 241 -5.41 -13.74 1.19
CA SER A 241 -4.67 -14.71 2.00
C SER A 241 -3.82 -14.10 3.12
N LEU A 242 -3.60 -12.78 3.10
CA LEU A 242 -2.87 -12.07 4.15
C LEU A 242 -3.74 -11.84 5.40
N PHE A 243 -5.05 -11.72 5.22
CA PHE A 243 -5.95 -11.35 6.30
C PHE A 243 -6.45 -12.59 7.03
N THR A 244 -6.37 -12.55 8.35
CA THR A 244 -6.94 -13.57 9.23
C THR A 244 -8.30 -13.17 9.77
N SER A 245 -8.61 -11.87 9.72
CA SER A 245 -9.91 -11.31 10.10
C SER A 245 -10.93 -11.34 8.98
N ASP A 246 -12.19 -11.30 9.40
CA ASP A 246 -13.32 -11.03 8.53
C ASP A 246 -13.24 -9.60 7.97
N LEU A 247 -12.79 -9.47 6.73
CA LEU A 247 -12.91 -8.22 5.97
C LEU A 247 -14.37 -7.96 5.65
N LEU A 248 -14.87 -6.79 6.07
CA LEU A 248 -16.27 -6.42 5.92
C LEU A 248 -16.49 -5.41 4.81
N HIS A 249 -15.46 -4.64 4.45
CA HIS A 249 -15.53 -3.65 3.40
C HIS A 249 -14.33 -3.79 2.46
N LEU A 250 -14.61 -4.03 1.18
CA LEU A 250 -13.63 -4.10 0.11
C LEU A 250 -13.92 -2.99 -0.89
N LYS A 251 -12.97 -2.10 -1.10
CA LYS A 251 -12.98 -1.10 -2.18
C LYS A 251 -12.05 -1.56 -3.29
N ILE A 252 -12.53 -1.60 -4.53
CA ILE A 252 -11.70 -1.88 -5.72
C ILE A 252 -11.87 -0.70 -6.67
N GLY A 253 -10.78 0.01 -6.94
CA GLY A 253 -10.72 1.11 -7.90
C GLY A 253 -9.84 0.77 -9.09
N GLY A 254 -10.13 1.35 -10.25
CA GLY A 254 -9.26 1.27 -11.43
C GLY A 254 -9.78 0.42 -12.58
N ILE A 255 -8.83 -0.18 -13.31
CA ILE A 255 -9.08 -0.98 -14.51
C ILE A 255 -9.44 -2.42 -14.11
N THR A 256 -10.66 -2.85 -14.43
CA THR A 256 -11.14 -4.23 -14.16
C THR A 256 -11.63 -4.94 -15.42
N SER A 257 -11.40 -4.38 -16.61
CA SER A 257 -11.87 -4.90 -17.91
C SER A 257 -11.47 -6.36 -18.21
N GLY A 258 -10.40 -6.88 -17.60
CA GLY A 258 -9.99 -8.29 -17.71
C GLY A 258 -10.66 -9.27 -16.74
N MET A 259 -11.47 -8.78 -15.79
CA MET A 259 -12.09 -9.64 -14.77
C MET A 259 -13.39 -10.28 -15.25
N VAL A 260 -13.30 -11.51 -15.76
CA VAL A 260 -14.47 -12.33 -16.11
C VAL A 260 -15.25 -12.79 -14.88
N VAL A 261 -16.48 -13.27 -15.10
CA VAL A 261 -17.40 -13.72 -14.04
C VAL A 261 -16.73 -14.68 -13.04
N ASP A 262 -15.96 -15.66 -13.52
CA ASP A 262 -15.34 -16.65 -12.63
C ASP A 262 -14.18 -16.08 -11.82
N HIS A 263 -13.47 -15.06 -12.33
CA HIS A 263 -12.48 -14.32 -11.55
C HIS A 263 -13.15 -13.58 -10.38
N TRP A 264 -14.25 -12.86 -10.65
CA TRP A 264 -15.01 -12.17 -9.62
C TRP A 264 -15.57 -13.14 -8.58
N LYS A 265 -16.14 -14.27 -8.99
CA LYS A 265 -16.60 -15.31 -8.05
C LYS A 265 -15.46 -15.79 -7.17
N SER A 266 -14.29 -16.05 -7.76
CA SER A 266 -13.10 -16.48 -7.02
C SER A 266 -12.71 -15.44 -5.98
N VAL A 267 -12.57 -14.16 -6.37
CA VAL A 267 -12.24 -13.06 -5.45
C VAL A 267 -13.26 -12.98 -4.31
N LEU A 268 -14.55 -12.93 -4.62
CA LEU A 268 -15.60 -12.80 -3.60
C LEU A 268 -15.65 -14.01 -2.65
N ASN A 269 -15.32 -15.21 -3.12
CA ASN A 269 -15.20 -16.41 -2.28
C ASN A 269 -14.09 -16.33 -1.23
N HIS A 270 -13.09 -15.47 -1.43
CA HIS A 270 -12.06 -15.23 -0.42
C HIS A 270 -12.49 -14.22 0.66
N PHE A 271 -13.64 -13.55 0.50
CA PHE A 271 -14.19 -12.59 1.45
C PHE A 271 -15.63 -12.98 1.87
N PRO A 272 -15.80 -14.12 2.58
CA PRO A 272 -17.13 -14.64 2.91
C PRO A 272 -17.94 -13.72 3.83
N SER A 273 -17.26 -12.88 4.61
CA SER A 273 -17.85 -11.96 5.58
C SER A 273 -18.06 -10.54 5.03
N LEU A 274 -17.87 -10.37 3.72
CA LEU A 274 -17.96 -9.06 3.08
C LEU A 274 -19.38 -8.48 3.19
N GLU A 275 -19.51 -7.34 3.85
CA GLU A 275 -20.77 -6.62 4.03
C GLU A 275 -20.94 -5.47 3.01
N MET A 276 -19.82 -4.87 2.58
CA MET A 276 -19.76 -3.74 1.66
C MET A 276 -18.70 -3.97 0.59
N LEU A 277 -19.11 -3.85 -0.67
CA LEU A 277 -18.22 -3.85 -1.82
C LEU A 277 -18.34 -2.49 -2.49
N ASP A 278 -17.28 -1.68 -2.48
CA ASP A 278 -17.15 -0.40 -3.18
C ASP A 278 -16.35 -0.62 -4.46
N ILE A 279 -16.93 -0.33 -5.62
CA ILE A 279 -16.25 -0.53 -6.91
C ILE A 279 -16.26 0.77 -7.69
N THR A 280 -15.06 1.25 -8.00
CA THR A 280 -14.76 2.45 -8.79
C THR A 280 -14.09 2.03 -10.09
N VAL A 281 -14.89 1.70 -11.11
CA VAL A 281 -14.38 1.14 -12.37
C VAL A 281 -14.55 2.10 -13.52
N ASN A 282 -13.51 2.16 -14.37
CA ASN A 282 -13.58 2.84 -15.66
C ASN A 282 -14.23 1.97 -16.75
N ASP A 283 -14.51 0.69 -16.46
CA ASP A 283 -14.95 -0.33 -17.42
C ASP A 283 -16.35 -0.91 -17.12
N GLU A 284 -16.90 -1.72 -18.04
CA GLU A 284 -18.22 -2.38 -17.90
C GLU A 284 -18.29 -3.32 -16.66
N PRO A 285 -19.17 -3.07 -15.67
CA PRO A 285 -19.29 -3.90 -14.47
C PRO A 285 -20.11 -5.19 -14.68
N ARG A 286 -20.48 -5.54 -15.93
CA ARG A 286 -21.45 -6.61 -16.22
C ARG A 286 -21.05 -7.96 -15.61
N ASP A 287 -19.78 -8.33 -15.70
CA ASP A 287 -19.30 -9.63 -15.22
C ASP A 287 -19.22 -9.71 -13.69
N LEU A 288 -18.93 -8.59 -13.02
CA LEU A 288 -19.05 -8.47 -11.57
C LEU A 288 -20.50 -8.72 -11.12
N PHE A 289 -21.48 -8.09 -11.77
CA PHE A 289 -22.89 -8.30 -11.41
C PHE A 289 -23.33 -9.74 -11.61
N ARG A 290 -22.94 -10.35 -12.74
CA ARG A 290 -23.18 -11.78 -12.97
C ARG A 290 -22.53 -12.65 -11.90
N ALA A 291 -21.34 -12.29 -11.42
CA ALA A 291 -20.68 -13.00 -10.34
C ALA A 291 -21.46 -12.85 -9.02
N LEU A 292 -21.80 -11.62 -8.62
CA LEU A 292 -22.60 -11.33 -7.43
C LEU A 292 -23.94 -12.10 -7.42
N LEU A 293 -24.56 -12.25 -8.59
CA LEU A 293 -25.84 -12.95 -8.73
C LEU A 293 -25.73 -14.48 -8.64
N ASN A 294 -24.55 -15.02 -8.93
CA ASN A 294 -24.28 -16.46 -8.85
C ASN A 294 -23.65 -16.84 -7.51
N CYS A 295 -23.00 -15.90 -6.83
CA CYS A 295 -22.49 -16.11 -5.50
C CYS A 295 -23.61 -16.00 -4.46
N CYS A 296 -23.76 -17.01 -3.61
CA CYS A 296 -24.77 -17.04 -2.56
C CYS A 296 -24.34 -16.25 -1.31
N PHE A 297 -23.83 -15.03 -1.46
CA PHE A 297 -23.36 -14.24 -0.31
C PHE A 297 -24.50 -13.58 0.47
N HIS A 298 -24.24 -13.37 1.76
CA HIS A 298 -24.99 -12.47 2.64
C HIS A 298 -24.50 -11.02 2.46
N LEU A 299 -24.27 -10.59 1.22
CA LEU A 299 -23.78 -9.25 0.96
C LEU A 299 -24.89 -8.25 1.30
N ARG A 300 -24.84 -7.68 2.51
CA ARG A 300 -25.89 -6.76 2.99
C ARG A 300 -25.97 -5.52 2.10
N ARG A 301 -24.82 -4.97 1.69
CA ARG A 301 -24.76 -3.77 0.85
C ARG A 301 -23.71 -3.92 -0.26
N ALA A 302 -24.09 -3.57 -1.48
CA ALA A 302 -23.13 -3.27 -2.54
C ALA A 302 -23.24 -1.78 -2.84
N ILE A 303 -22.12 -1.07 -2.83
CA ILE A 303 -22.09 0.35 -3.19
C ILE A 303 -21.20 0.45 -4.42
N MET A 304 -21.71 0.98 -5.52
CA MET A 304 -20.88 1.27 -6.69
C MET A 304 -20.74 2.77 -6.81
N ARG A 305 -19.50 3.25 -6.76
CA ARG A 305 -19.19 4.66 -6.88
C ARG A 305 -18.46 4.93 -8.20
N ARG A 306 -18.94 5.91 -8.97
CA ARG A 306 -18.39 6.32 -10.26
C ARG A 306 -18.40 5.22 -11.32
N VAL A 307 -19.59 4.70 -11.64
CA VAL A 307 -19.71 3.79 -12.79
C VAL A 307 -19.89 4.60 -14.07
N PHE A 308 -18.93 4.51 -14.99
CA PHE A 308 -19.09 4.99 -16.37
C PHE A 308 -19.84 3.93 -17.19
N MET A 309 -21.12 3.70 -16.86
CA MET A 309 -21.98 2.85 -17.69
C MET A 309 -22.67 3.70 -18.76
N LEU A 310 -22.71 3.19 -19.99
CA LEU A 310 -23.66 3.69 -20.98
C LEU A 310 -25.08 3.33 -20.51
N THR A 311 -26.06 4.18 -20.79
CA THR A 311 -27.46 4.00 -20.33
C THR A 311 -28.03 2.63 -20.70
N GLU A 312 -27.62 2.07 -21.84
CA GLU A 312 -28.03 0.74 -22.32
C GLU A 312 -27.52 -0.42 -21.42
N ASP A 313 -26.35 -0.27 -20.81
CA ASP A 313 -25.73 -1.29 -19.94
C ASP A 313 -26.45 -1.39 -18.61
N VAL A 314 -26.84 -0.24 -18.06
CA VAL A 314 -27.66 -0.15 -16.85
C VAL A 314 -29.00 -0.83 -17.08
N GLN A 315 -29.66 -0.55 -18.21
CA GLN A 315 -30.95 -1.16 -18.54
C GLN A 315 -30.85 -2.67 -18.75
N ALA A 316 -29.81 -3.16 -19.44
CA ALA A 316 -29.59 -4.59 -19.65
C ALA A 316 -29.31 -5.32 -18.32
N LEU A 317 -28.52 -4.71 -17.44
CA LEU A 317 -28.25 -5.22 -16.10
C LEU A 317 -29.55 -5.34 -15.29
N LEU A 318 -30.40 -4.32 -15.33
CA LEU A 318 -31.64 -4.30 -14.58
C LEU A 318 -32.66 -5.31 -15.09
N ALA A 319 -32.84 -5.40 -16.40
CA ALA A 319 -33.67 -6.42 -17.02
C ALA A 319 -33.19 -7.83 -16.62
N TYR A 320 -31.87 -8.05 -16.55
CA TYR A 320 -31.29 -9.30 -16.06
C TYR A 320 -31.62 -9.56 -14.58
N LEU A 321 -31.45 -8.56 -13.71
CA LEU A 321 -31.75 -8.64 -12.27
C LEU A 321 -33.23 -8.99 -12.03
N SER A 322 -34.16 -8.40 -12.78
CA SER A 322 -35.60 -8.66 -12.65
C SER A 322 -36.03 -10.02 -13.17
N SER A 323 -35.33 -10.55 -14.17
CA SER A 323 -35.65 -11.84 -14.78
C SER A 323 -35.41 -13.02 -13.82
N ARG A 324 -34.57 -12.85 -12.78
CA ARG A 324 -34.32 -13.88 -11.77
C ARG A 324 -35.18 -13.65 -10.52
N ALA A 325 -36.41 -14.14 -10.58
CA ALA A 325 -37.30 -14.23 -9.42
C ALA A 325 -36.66 -15.07 -8.30
N GLY A 326 -36.34 -14.45 -7.16
CA GLY A 326 -35.80 -15.13 -5.97
C GLY A 326 -34.65 -14.42 -5.25
N LEU A 327 -34.09 -13.36 -5.84
CA LEU A 327 -32.98 -12.60 -5.27
C LEU A 327 -33.37 -11.54 -4.22
N GLY A 328 -34.66 -11.23 -4.09
CA GLY A 328 -35.16 -10.13 -3.25
C GLY A 328 -34.82 -10.19 -1.75
N ASN A 329 -34.25 -11.30 -1.26
CA ASN A 329 -33.94 -11.48 0.16
C ASN A 329 -32.44 -11.35 0.52
N LYS A 330 -31.54 -11.09 -0.45
CA LYS A 330 -30.09 -11.18 -0.20
C LYS A 330 -29.30 -9.88 -0.31
N LEU A 331 -29.80 -8.90 -1.06
CA LEU A 331 -29.16 -7.59 -1.19
C LEU A 331 -30.08 -6.55 -0.55
N GLU A 332 -29.65 -5.92 0.55
CA GLU A 332 -30.50 -4.97 1.29
C GLU A 332 -30.44 -3.57 0.66
N HIS A 333 -29.29 -3.22 0.06
CA HIS A 333 -29.06 -1.90 -0.50
C HIS A 333 -28.07 -1.95 -1.67
N LEU A 334 -28.46 -1.35 -2.80
CA LEU A 334 -27.56 -1.01 -3.91
C LEU A 334 -27.55 0.51 -4.07
N ARG A 335 -26.38 1.12 -3.89
CA ARG A 335 -26.17 2.54 -4.16
C ARG A 335 -25.33 2.67 -5.41
N ILE A 336 -25.78 3.45 -6.39
CA ILE A 336 -25.05 3.71 -7.63
C ILE A 336 -24.79 5.22 -7.70
N GLU A 337 -23.52 5.61 -7.60
CA GLU A 337 -23.09 6.99 -7.84
C GLU A 337 -22.53 7.09 -9.26
N THR A 338 -23.05 8.01 -10.08
CA THR A 338 -22.62 8.20 -11.48
C THR A 338 -21.99 9.57 -11.66
N CYS A 339 -20.86 9.64 -12.39
CA CYS A 339 -20.19 10.90 -12.75
C CYS A 339 -20.76 11.56 -14.02
N LEU A 340 -21.55 10.81 -14.80
CA LEU A 340 -22.23 11.33 -15.98
C LEU A 340 -23.62 11.83 -15.57
N GLN A 341 -24.15 12.78 -16.35
CA GLN A 341 -25.40 13.53 -16.12
C GLN A 341 -26.47 12.75 -15.37
N PRO A 342 -27.28 13.40 -14.50
CA PRO A 342 -28.35 12.74 -13.76
C PRO A 342 -29.10 11.78 -14.66
N LEU A 343 -29.09 10.48 -14.31
CA LEU A 343 -29.94 9.48 -14.93
C LEU A 343 -31.33 10.11 -15.09
N ASP A 344 -31.86 10.14 -16.31
CA ASP A 344 -33.18 10.72 -16.54
C ASP A 344 -34.25 9.97 -15.69
N GLU A 345 -35.36 10.64 -15.41
CA GLU A 345 -36.41 10.07 -14.54
C GLU A 345 -36.94 8.73 -15.06
N ASP A 346 -36.93 8.52 -16.38
CA ASP A 346 -37.43 7.30 -17.00
C ASP A 346 -36.46 6.15 -16.75
N ALA A 347 -35.16 6.36 -16.91
CA ALA A 347 -34.12 5.42 -16.52
C ALA A 347 -34.29 5.07 -15.04
N ARG A 348 -34.37 6.06 -14.14
CA ARG A 348 -34.56 5.85 -12.69
C ARG A 348 -35.82 5.04 -12.36
N ARG A 349 -36.96 5.34 -12.99
CA ARG A 349 -38.21 4.58 -12.81
C ARG A 349 -38.10 3.17 -13.32
N ILE A 350 -37.47 2.98 -14.47
CA ILE A 350 -37.18 1.66 -15.04
C ILE A 350 -36.36 0.87 -14.03
N ILE A 351 -35.29 1.45 -13.46
CA ILE A 351 -34.50 0.81 -12.40
C ILE A 351 -35.37 0.45 -11.19
N ALA A 352 -36.09 1.43 -10.63
CA ALA A 352 -36.91 1.22 -9.44
C ALA A 352 -38.02 0.17 -9.66
N SER A 353 -38.51 0.01 -10.89
CA SER A 353 -39.52 -1.00 -11.23
C SER A 353 -38.97 -2.43 -11.30
N TYR A 354 -37.66 -2.56 -11.42
CA TYR A 354 -36.96 -3.80 -11.73
C TYR A 354 -36.30 -4.48 -10.52
N VAL A 355 -36.23 -3.79 -9.39
CA VAL A 355 -35.61 -4.28 -8.15
C VAL A 355 -36.60 -4.22 -7.01
N ASN A 356 -36.68 -5.31 -6.24
CA ASN A 356 -37.57 -5.42 -5.07
C ASN A 356 -36.98 -4.77 -3.81
N PHE A 357 -35.94 -3.95 -3.95
CA PHE A 357 -35.24 -3.28 -2.86
C PHE A 357 -34.89 -1.84 -3.25
N PRO A 358 -34.66 -0.94 -2.27
CA PRO A 358 -34.36 0.46 -2.55
C PRO A 358 -33.03 0.60 -3.31
N VAL A 359 -33.06 1.35 -4.42
CA VAL A 359 -31.86 1.83 -5.11
C VAL A 359 -31.75 3.33 -4.92
N GLU A 360 -30.65 3.76 -4.31
CA GLU A 360 -30.33 5.17 -4.16
C GLU A 360 -29.44 5.62 -5.33
N PHE A 361 -29.90 6.67 -6.01
CA PHE A 361 -29.14 7.36 -7.05
C PHE A 361 -28.68 8.69 -6.50
N GLU A 362 -27.36 8.82 -6.31
CA GLU A 362 -26.74 10.11 -6.02
C GLU A 362 -25.91 10.55 -7.21
N VAL A 363 -26.10 11.81 -7.61
CA VAL A 363 -25.25 12.46 -8.60
C VAL A 363 -24.06 13.02 -7.85
N TYR A 364 -22.87 12.56 -8.19
CA TYR A 364 -21.65 13.10 -7.60
C TYR A 364 -21.28 14.39 -8.33
N ASP A 365 -21.41 15.53 -7.64
CA ASP A 365 -21.01 16.85 -8.16
C ASP A 365 -19.49 16.98 -7.93
N GLY A 366 -18.70 16.69 -8.96
CA GLY A 366 -17.26 16.45 -8.87
C GLY A 366 -16.35 17.66 -8.61
N ASP A 367 -16.82 18.67 -7.88
CA ASP A 367 -16.10 19.94 -7.68
C ASP A 367 -15.09 19.93 -6.52
N ASP A 368 -14.91 18.81 -5.80
CA ASP A 368 -13.86 18.68 -4.78
C ASP A 368 -12.54 18.20 -5.42
N THR A 369 -11.82 19.11 -6.07
CA THR A 369 -10.37 19.01 -6.24
C THR A 369 -9.69 19.66 -5.05
N SER A 370 -9.44 18.87 -3.99
CA SER A 370 -8.57 19.24 -2.88
C SER A 370 -7.40 18.28 -2.79
#